data_AF-A0A2V9T7F1-F1
#
_entry.id   AF-A0A2V9T7F1-F1
#
_cell.length_a   1.000
_cell.length_b   1.000
_cell.length_c   1.000
_cell.angle_alpha   90.00
_cell.angle_beta   90.00
_cell.angle_gamma   90.00
#
_symmetry.space_group_name_H-M   'P 1'
#
loop_
_entity.id
_entity.type
_entity.pdbx_description
1 polymer ?
#
loop_
_entity_poly.entity_id
_entity_poly.type
_entity_poly.pdbx_seq_one_letter_code
_entity_poly.pdbx_strand_id
1 'polypeptide(L)'
;MVFVALALGVAVWWNIQRTAKPATLTMSDAADPSAGTQRIAPSEETEQQPSAGSELPIASEDAPASNIREKLAVLPQVTGIRHWSSATSSTVAIDLKDQVQYEAHRLSQPERIYFDLHDTALAPGLFG
;
A
#
# COMPACT_ATOMS: atom_id res chain seq x y z
N MET A 1 30.04 46.71 19.74
CA MET A 1 30.66 45.38 19.95
C MET A 1 29.76 44.34 19.32
N VAL A 2 30.31 43.34 18.64
CA VAL A 2 29.54 42.30 17.94
C VAL A 2 29.43 41.08 18.86
N PHE A 3 28.20 40.61 19.09
CA PHE A 3 27.94 39.26 19.58
C PHE A 3 26.87 38.61 18.70
N VAL A 4 27.32 37.76 17.79
CA VAL A 4 26.47 36.78 17.12
C VAL A 4 26.23 35.63 18.09
N ALA A 5 24.98 35.26 18.33
CA ALA A 5 24.62 34.08 19.10
C ALA A 5 23.58 33.28 18.31
N LEU A 6 24.08 32.33 17.51
CA LEU A 6 23.27 31.36 16.80
C LEU A 6 23.29 30.06 17.61
N ALA A 7 22.15 29.68 18.19
CA ALA A 7 22.02 28.48 19.00
C ALA A 7 20.76 27.70 18.57
N LEU A 8 20.98 26.58 17.89
CA LEU A 8 19.94 25.67 17.42
C LEU A 8 19.45 24.79 18.59
N GLY A 9 18.22 25.01 19.04
CA GLY A 9 17.58 24.20 20.09
C GLY A 9 16.97 22.92 19.54
N VAL A 10 17.77 21.87 19.36
CA VAL A 10 17.27 20.52 19.03
C VAL A 10 16.64 19.90 20.28
N ALA A 11 15.30 19.81 20.33
CA ALA A 11 14.57 19.36 21.51
C ALA A 11 13.82 18.03 21.29
N VAL A 12 14.43 16.96 21.80
CA VAL A 12 13.79 15.79 22.44
C VAL A 12 12.77 14.98 21.60
N TRP A 13 13.28 13.98 20.86
CA TRP A 13 12.50 12.83 20.41
C TRP A 13 12.81 11.62 21.30
N TRP A 14 12.04 11.38 22.36
CA TRP A 14 12.09 10.13 23.12
C TRP A 14 10.80 9.85 23.90
N ASN A 15 10.60 8.56 24.22
CA ASN A 15 9.77 8.02 25.30
C ASN A 15 8.31 7.58 25.03
N ILE A 16 8.14 6.41 24.41
CA ILE A 16 7.08 5.45 24.83
C ILE A 16 7.67 4.05 24.87
N GLN A 17 8.01 3.54 26.06
CA GLN A 17 8.31 2.12 26.26
C GLN A 17 6.99 1.34 26.41
N ARG A 18 6.73 0.38 25.52
CA ARG A 18 5.61 -0.56 25.65
C ARG A 18 6.08 -1.82 26.36
N THR A 19 5.70 -2.01 27.62
CA THR A 19 5.87 -3.29 28.31
C THR A 19 4.80 -4.28 27.84
N ALA A 20 5.21 -5.38 27.20
CA ALA A 20 4.34 -6.51 26.90
C ALA A 20 4.93 -7.79 27.51
N LYS A 21 4.09 -8.55 28.24
CA LYS A 21 4.46 -9.85 28.81
C LYS A 21 4.13 -10.96 27.80
N PRO A 22 4.96 -12.01 27.65
CA PRO A 22 4.63 -13.12 26.78
C PRO A 22 3.57 -14.03 27.41
N ALA A 23 2.62 -14.49 26.60
CA ALA A 23 1.68 -15.56 26.97
C ALA A 23 2.05 -16.83 26.21
N THR A 24 2.12 -17.95 26.94
CA THR A 24 2.57 -19.26 26.43
C THR A 24 1.62 -19.81 25.37
N LEU A 25 2.16 -20.27 24.24
CA LEU A 25 1.42 -21.05 23.25
C LEU A 25 1.47 -22.54 23.61
N THR A 26 0.31 -23.14 23.85
CA THR A 26 0.16 -24.60 23.91
C THR A 26 0.09 -25.16 22.48
N MET A 27 0.94 -26.13 22.20
CA MET A 27 1.08 -26.77 20.90
C MET A 27 0.26 -28.06 20.89
N SER A 28 -0.51 -28.33 19.84
CA SER A 28 -1.18 -29.62 19.62
C SER A 28 -1.08 -30.03 18.16
N ASP A 29 -0.60 -31.26 17.98
CA ASP A 29 -0.15 -31.90 16.75
C ASP A 29 -1.20 -32.91 16.22
N ALA A 30 -1.28 -33.10 14.90
CA ALA A 30 -1.92 -34.27 14.25
C ALA A 30 -1.66 -34.32 12.72
N ALA A 31 -1.37 -35.51 12.19
CA ALA A 31 -0.84 -35.78 10.83
C ALA A 31 -1.47 -37.06 10.18
N ASP A 32 -1.52 -37.26 8.85
CA ASP A 32 -1.26 -36.34 7.72
C ASP A 32 -2.06 -36.71 6.42
N PRO A 33 -1.72 -37.74 5.59
CA PRO A 33 -1.90 -37.56 4.14
C PRO A 33 -2.86 -38.53 3.41
N SER A 34 -3.18 -38.18 2.16
CA SER A 34 -3.41 -39.15 1.07
C SER A 34 -3.15 -38.55 -0.31
N ALA A 35 -2.60 -39.36 -1.22
CA ALA A 35 -1.99 -38.93 -2.49
C ALA A 35 -2.78 -39.37 -3.75
N GLY A 36 -2.47 -38.75 -4.91
CA GLY A 36 -2.99 -39.18 -6.22
C GLY A 36 -2.36 -38.42 -7.39
N THR A 37 -1.66 -39.13 -8.29
CA THR A 37 -0.82 -38.57 -9.36
C THR A 37 -1.46 -38.65 -10.75
N GLN A 38 -1.27 -37.56 -11.53
CA GLN A 38 -1.35 -37.39 -13.01
C GLN A 38 -2.11 -38.39 -13.91
N ARG A 39 -2.80 -37.82 -14.90
CA ARG A 39 -2.66 -38.25 -16.32
C ARG A 39 -2.86 -37.08 -17.29
N ILE A 40 -1.89 -36.84 -18.16
CA ILE A 40 -1.99 -35.97 -19.34
C ILE A 40 -2.15 -36.87 -20.57
N ALA A 41 -3.04 -36.51 -21.50
CA ALA A 41 -3.02 -36.97 -22.89
C ALA A 41 -3.68 -35.90 -23.79
N PRO A 42 -3.17 -35.65 -25.01
CA PRO A 42 -3.65 -34.57 -25.88
C PRO A 42 -4.69 -35.05 -26.90
N SER A 43 -5.46 -34.12 -27.46
CA SER A 43 -6.20 -34.30 -28.72
C SER A 43 -6.36 -32.94 -29.40
N GLU A 44 -6.17 -32.92 -30.72
CA GLU A 44 -6.02 -31.70 -31.53
C GLU A 44 -7.36 -31.18 -32.07
N GLU A 45 -7.39 -29.87 -32.31
CA GLU A 45 -8.00 -29.18 -33.45
C GLU A 45 -9.48 -29.44 -33.85
N THR A 46 -10.26 -28.36 -33.81
CA THR A 46 -11.26 -28.07 -34.86
C THR A 46 -11.32 -26.56 -35.03
N GLU A 47 -10.83 -26.06 -36.16
CA GLU A 47 -11.00 -24.67 -36.59
C GLU A 47 -12.44 -24.38 -37.04
N GLN A 48 -12.71 -23.08 -37.24
CA GLN A 48 -13.78 -22.39 -37.99
C GLN A 48 -14.80 -21.65 -37.11
N GLN A 49 -14.66 -20.33 -36.91
CA GLN A 49 -15.12 -19.24 -37.83
C GLN A 49 -16.50 -18.69 -37.34
N PRO A 50 -16.89 -17.40 -37.49
CA PRO A 50 -16.32 -16.30 -38.28
C PRO A 50 -15.93 -15.02 -37.52
N SER A 51 -15.22 -14.14 -38.25
CA SER A 51 -15.15 -12.70 -37.94
C SER A 51 -16.54 -12.06 -37.93
N ALA A 52 -16.90 -11.41 -36.83
CA ALA A 52 -17.91 -10.37 -36.80
C ALA A 52 -17.29 -9.16 -36.10
N GLY A 53 -17.19 -8.03 -36.81
CA GLY A 53 -16.65 -6.81 -36.23
C GLY A 53 -17.62 -6.22 -35.22
N SER A 54 -17.14 -5.99 -34.00
CA SER A 54 -17.67 -4.95 -33.12
C SER A 54 -16.55 -3.96 -32.86
N GLU A 55 -16.55 -2.95 -33.71
CA GLU A 55 -16.09 -1.58 -33.48
C GLU A 55 -15.69 -1.30 -32.02
N LEU A 56 -14.38 -1.12 -31.80
CA LEU A 56 -13.91 -0.47 -30.58
C LEU A 56 -14.58 0.90 -30.50
N PRO A 57 -15.22 1.29 -29.39
CA PRO A 57 -15.64 2.67 -29.23
C PRO A 57 -14.36 3.52 -29.20
N ILE A 58 -14.12 4.24 -30.30
CA ILE A 58 -13.04 5.22 -30.42
C ILE A 58 -13.43 6.41 -29.54
N ALA A 59 -13.17 6.27 -28.24
CA ALA A 59 -13.38 7.32 -27.26
C ALA A 59 -12.30 8.39 -27.49
N SER A 60 -12.73 9.55 -27.97
CA SER A 60 -11.85 10.64 -28.41
C SER A 60 -10.76 10.99 -27.39
N GLU A 61 -9.51 10.84 -27.82
CA GLU A 61 -8.29 11.10 -27.04
C GLU A 61 -8.04 12.61 -26.84
N ASP A 62 -8.83 13.29 -25.98
CA ASP A 62 -8.44 14.60 -25.43
C ASP A 62 -9.13 15.03 -24.11
N ALA A 63 -10.30 14.47 -23.75
CA ALA A 63 -11.15 15.05 -22.71
C ALA A 63 -11.05 14.52 -21.24
N PRO A 64 -10.74 13.23 -20.93
CA PRO A 64 -11.02 12.67 -19.59
C PRO A 64 -9.93 12.90 -18.53
N ALA A 65 -8.80 13.54 -18.87
CA ALA A 65 -7.68 13.73 -17.94
C ALA A 65 -7.77 15.01 -17.10
N SER A 66 -8.34 16.10 -17.64
CA SER A 66 -8.39 17.40 -16.93
C SER A 66 -9.32 17.36 -15.73
N ASN A 67 -10.55 16.88 -15.91
CA ASN A 67 -11.57 16.81 -14.87
C ASN A 67 -11.16 15.92 -13.68
N ILE A 68 -10.39 14.85 -13.92
CA ILE A 68 -9.85 14.02 -12.84
C ILE A 68 -8.77 14.79 -12.07
N ARG A 69 -7.86 15.47 -12.77
CA ARG A 69 -6.79 16.26 -12.15
C ARG A 69 -7.32 17.41 -11.30
N GLU A 70 -8.37 18.08 -11.77
CA GLU A 70 -9.10 19.12 -11.03
C GLU A 70 -9.75 18.56 -9.77
N LYS A 71 -10.45 17.42 -9.85
CA LYS A 71 -11.05 16.77 -8.67
C LYS A 71 -9.99 16.38 -7.62
N LEU A 72 -8.86 15.80 -8.06
CA LEU A 72 -7.77 15.38 -7.18
C LEU A 72 -7.05 16.57 -6.52
N ALA A 73 -7.07 17.76 -7.14
CA ALA A 73 -6.44 18.96 -6.58
C ALA A 73 -7.13 19.47 -5.30
N VAL A 74 -8.40 19.11 -5.08
CA VAL A 74 -9.22 19.51 -3.90
C VAL A 74 -9.10 18.50 -2.75
N LEU A 75 -8.56 17.29 -3.01
CA LEU A 75 -8.41 16.26 -1.99
C LEU A 75 -7.20 16.52 -1.08
N PRO A 76 -7.28 16.19 0.22
CA PRO A 76 -6.12 16.10 1.11
C PRO A 76 -4.98 15.29 0.46
N GLN A 77 -3.77 15.84 0.47
CA GLN A 77 -2.65 15.23 -0.25
C GLN A 77 -1.68 14.52 0.70
N VAL A 78 -1.31 13.30 0.34
CA VAL A 78 -0.13 12.62 0.85
C VAL A 78 1.10 13.25 0.22
N THR A 79 1.99 13.83 1.03
CA THR A 79 3.15 14.61 0.57
C THR A 79 4.49 13.92 0.80
N GLY A 80 4.53 12.89 1.66
CA GLY A 80 5.73 12.17 1.99
C GLY A 80 5.42 10.81 2.61
N ILE A 81 6.28 9.83 2.35
CA ILE A 81 6.29 8.54 3.07
C ILE A 81 7.72 8.31 3.51
N ARG A 82 7.93 8.20 4.82
CA ARG A 82 9.23 7.88 5.43
C ARG A 82 9.10 6.62 6.28
N HIS A 83 10.18 5.86 6.36
CA HIS A 83 10.29 4.73 7.27
C HIS A 83 11.55 4.83 8.11
N TRP A 84 11.53 4.24 9.29
CA TRP A 84 12.71 3.98 10.10
C TRP A 84 12.56 2.61 10.75
N SER A 85 13.69 1.91 10.87
CA SER A 85 13.75 0.55 11.40
C SER A 85 14.80 0.45 12.49
N SER A 86 14.48 -0.36 13.50
CA SER A 86 15.37 -0.77 14.57
C SER A 86 15.47 -2.29 14.59
N ALA A 87 16.26 -2.86 15.50
CA ALA A 87 16.37 -4.31 15.65
C ALA A 87 15.06 -5.01 16.06
N THR A 88 14.08 -4.27 16.61
CA THR A 88 12.85 -4.84 17.19
C THR A 88 11.55 -4.30 16.59
N SER A 89 11.58 -3.19 15.86
CA SER A 89 10.40 -2.60 15.22
C SER A 89 10.75 -1.71 14.04
N SER A 90 9.90 -1.75 13.02
CA SER A 90 9.81 -0.73 11.98
C SER A 90 8.74 0.29 12.32
N THR A 91 8.82 1.48 11.75
CA THR A 91 7.76 2.49 11.80
C THR A 91 7.72 3.23 10.47
N VAL A 92 6.50 3.53 10.02
CA VAL A 92 6.23 4.34 8.83
C VAL A 92 5.53 5.60 9.32
N ALA A 93 5.89 6.76 8.76
CA ALA A 93 5.05 7.95 8.86
C ALA A 93 4.73 8.46 7.46
N ILE A 94 3.48 8.88 7.34
CA ILE A 94 2.87 9.39 6.12
C ILE A 94 2.57 10.86 6.40
N ASP A 95 3.15 11.76 5.61
CA ASP A 95 2.89 13.19 5.73
C ASP A 95 1.64 13.55 4.93
N LEU A 96 0.73 14.28 5.57
CA LEU A 96 -0.55 14.69 5.01
C LEU A 96 -0.64 16.22 5.09
N LYS A 97 -1.21 16.87 4.07
CA LYS A 97 -1.49 18.32 4.12
C LYS A 97 -2.56 18.68 5.15
N ASP A 98 -3.55 17.81 5.30
CA ASP A 98 -4.74 18.01 6.11
C ASP A 98 -5.04 16.74 6.93
N GLN A 99 -5.98 16.83 7.87
CA GLN A 99 -6.43 15.65 8.62
C GLN A 99 -7.25 14.71 7.74
N VAL A 100 -6.96 13.42 7.81
CA VAL A 100 -7.58 12.36 7.00
C VAL A 100 -8.06 11.22 7.89
N GLN A 101 -9.25 10.69 7.58
CA GLN A 101 -9.77 9.47 8.21
C GLN A 101 -9.12 8.25 7.57
N TYR A 102 -8.73 7.27 8.38
CA TYR A 102 -8.06 6.07 7.89
C TYR A 102 -8.57 4.79 8.52
N GLU A 103 -8.44 3.70 7.77
CA GLU A 103 -8.59 2.33 8.26
C GLU A 103 -7.24 1.60 8.21
N ALA A 104 -7.05 0.63 9.10
CA ALA A 104 -5.82 -0.15 9.18
C ALA A 104 -6.13 -1.64 9.16
N HIS A 105 -5.56 -2.35 8.19
CA HIS A 105 -5.92 -3.72 7.85
C HIS A 105 -4.68 -4.61 7.77
N ARG A 106 -4.84 -5.91 8.04
CA ARG A 106 -3.76 -6.90 7.99
C ARG A 106 -4.20 -8.15 7.23
N LEU A 107 -3.39 -8.56 6.27
CA LEU A 107 -3.59 -9.77 5.47
C LEU A 107 -2.56 -10.83 5.86
N SER A 108 -2.98 -12.08 5.90
CA SER A 108 -2.09 -13.24 5.87
C SER A 108 -1.79 -13.67 4.44
N GLN A 109 -0.67 -14.38 4.24
CA GLN A 109 -0.28 -15.06 2.99
C GLN A 109 -0.11 -14.16 1.74
N PRO A 110 1.06 -13.49 1.57
CA PRO A 110 2.07 -13.20 2.58
C PRO A 110 1.55 -12.20 3.63
N GLU A 111 2.26 -12.08 4.75
CA GLU A 111 1.92 -11.06 5.75
C GLU A 111 2.06 -9.66 5.14
N ARG A 112 0.99 -8.87 5.22
CA ARG A 112 0.97 -7.46 4.81
C ARG A 112 0.10 -6.66 5.76
N ILE A 113 0.46 -5.40 5.97
CA ILE A 113 -0.37 -4.38 6.61
C ILE A 113 -0.62 -3.30 5.57
N TYR A 114 -1.86 -2.84 5.42
CA TYR A 114 -2.22 -1.73 4.56
C TYR A 114 -3.07 -0.71 5.32
N PHE A 115 -3.06 0.53 4.83
CA PHE A 115 -3.78 1.66 5.41
C PHE A 115 -4.58 2.33 4.31
N ASP A 116 -5.90 2.36 4.46
CA ASP A 116 -6.78 3.05 3.52
C ASP A 116 -6.96 4.49 3.99
N LEU A 117 -6.58 5.46 3.15
CA LEU A 117 -6.65 6.89 3.45
C LEU A 117 -7.80 7.53 2.67
N HIS A 118 -8.89 7.86 3.37
CA HIS A 118 -10.16 8.23 2.74
C HIS A 118 -10.05 9.56 1.99
N ASP A 119 -10.58 9.60 0.78
CA ASP A 119 -10.63 10.79 -0.08
C ASP A 119 -9.28 11.52 -0.23
N THR A 120 -8.17 10.78 -0.35
CA THR A 120 -6.83 11.34 -0.53
C THR A 120 -6.32 11.28 -1.97
N ALA A 121 -5.37 12.18 -2.27
CA ALA A 121 -4.55 12.13 -3.49
C ALA A 121 -3.06 12.04 -3.13
N LEU A 122 -2.24 11.45 -4.00
CA LEU A 122 -0.78 11.54 -3.89
C LEU A 122 -0.30 12.88 -4.46
N ALA A 123 0.63 13.53 -3.77
CA ALA A 123 1.31 14.70 -4.31
C ALA A 123 2.16 14.32 -5.55
N PRO A 124 2.31 15.22 -6.54
CA PRO A 124 3.17 14.98 -7.69
C PRO A 124 4.60 14.58 -7.29
N GLY A 125 5.11 13.49 -7.85
CA GLY A 125 6.45 12.96 -7.54
C GLY A 125 6.52 11.98 -6.36
N LEU A 126 5.39 11.64 -5.72
CA LEU A 126 5.33 10.58 -4.71
C LEU A 126 4.95 9.20 -5.28
N PHE A 127 4.93 9.08 -6.61
CA PHE A 127 4.81 7.81 -7.32
C PHE A 127 6.21 7.17 -7.42
N GLY A 128 6.32 5.89 -7.03
CA GLY A 128 7.58 5.13 -7.01
C GLY A 128 7.95 4.48 -8.33
#